data_AF-A0A5N8ZDS8-F1
#
_entry.id   AF-A0A5N8ZDS8-F1
#
_cell.length_a   1.000
_cell.length_b   1.000
_cell.length_c   1.000
_cell.angle_alpha   90.00
_cell.angle_beta   90.00
_cell.angle_gamma   90.00
#
_symmetry.space_group_name_H-M   'P 1'
#
loop_
_entity.id
_entity.type
_entity.pdbx_description
1 polymer ?
#
loop_
_entity_poly.entity_id
_entity_poly.type
_entity_poly.pdbx_seq_one_letter_code
_entity_poly.pdbx_strand_id
1 'polypeptide(L)'
;MKKNKSRVLVAMSGGVDSSVAAILLHEQGYDVVGITMRLFDNPFKNSNVLNKTCCSLDDVNDARKTCSVIGARHYYTNMVDDFKNKVMNKFVNEYQKGRTPHPCLSCNHSLKFDSLFNKADELGAEYIATGHHAKITEKNGKFNVEKALDNNKDQSYVLFTLNQEKLKRLLF
;
A
#
# COMPACT_ATOMS: atom_id res chain seq x y z
N MET A 1 -19.77 21.69 12.88
CA MET A 1 -18.88 20.53 12.65
C MET A 1 -18.28 20.71 11.27
N LYS A 2 -16.95 20.75 11.11
CA LYS A 2 -16.34 20.82 9.77
C LYS A 2 -16.81 19.59 8.99
N LYS A 3 -17.38 19.80 7.80
CA LYS A 3 -17.74 18.70 6.90
C LYS A 3 -16.42 18.01 6.55
N ASN A 4 -16.21 16.77 7.02
CA ASN A 4 -15.02 16.02 6.66
C ASN A 4 -14.94 15.97 5.13
N LYS A 5 -13.74 16.14 4.59
CA LYS A 5 -13.48 15.76 3.20
C LYS A 5 -13.78 14.26 3.03
N SER A 6 -13.82 13.79 1.79
CA SER A 6 -14.07 12.40 1.45
C SER A 6 -13.26 11.40 2.28
N ARG A 7 -13.74 10.15 2.36
CA ARG A 7 -13.02 9.09 3.07
C ARG A 7 -11.82 8.60 2.26
N VAL A 8 -10.70 8.36 2.94
CA VAL A 8 -9.46 7.84 2.34
C VAL A 8 -9.04 6.56 3.05
N LEU A 9 -8.87 5.49 2.28
CA LEU A 9 -8.30 4.23 2.76
C LEU A 9 -6.77 4.28 2.62
N VAL A 10 -6.04 4.27 3.73
CA VAL A 10 -4.58 4.33 3.72
C VAL A 10 -4.00 2.94 3.90
N ALA A 11 -3.15 2.51 2.97
CA ALA A 11 -2.40 1.25 3.09
C ALA A 11 -1.25 1.42 4.09
N MET A 12 -1.41 0.83 5.27
CA MET A 12 -0.50 0.95 6.41
C MET A 12 0.42 -0.26 6.50
N SER A 13 1.72 -0.07 6.25
CA SER A 13 2.73 -1.14 6.38
C SER A 13 3.33 -1.24 7.78
N GLY A 14 3.03 -0.29 8.67
CA GLY A 14 3.77 -0.10 9.94
C GLY A 14 5.04 0.76 9.77
N GLY A 15 5.43 1.06 8.54
CA GLY A 15 6.53 1.95 8.23
C GLY A 15 6.20 3.44 8.42
N VAL A 16 7.26 4.25 8.45
CA VAL A 16 7.18 5.71 8.63
C VAL A 16 6.43 6.36 7.47
N ASP A 17 6.70 5.96 6.22
CA ASP A 17 6.08 6.60 5.04
C ASP A 17 4.55 6.51 5.08
N SER A 18 4.00 5.31 5.31
CA SER A 18 2.55 5.14 5.42
C SER A 18 1.96 5.85 6.65
N SER A 19 2.74 5.94 7.73
CA SER A 19 2.29 6.59 8.95
C SER A 19 2.17 8.10 8.77
N VAL A 20 3.18 8.72 8.17
CA VAL A 20 3.18 10.15 7.84
C VAL A 20 2.09 10.46 6.82
N ALA A 21 1.90 9.63 5.79
CA ALA A 21 0.82 9.81 4.82
C ALA A 21 -0.57 9.84 5.50
N ALA A 22 -0.84 8.93 6.43
CA ALA A 22 -2.09 8.91 7.18
C ALA A 22 -2.30 10.17 8.03
N ILE A 23 -1.25 10.63 8.72
CA ILE A 23 -1.30 11.84 9.56
C ILE A 23 -1.53 13.09 8.70
N LEU A 24 -0.80 13.25 7.60
CA LEU A 24 -0.95 14.40 6.71
C LEU A 24 -2.36 14.48 6.11
N LEU A 25 -2.95 13.35 5.71
CA LEU A 25 -4.32 13.31 5.22
C LEU A 25 -5.35 13.67 6.30
N HIS A 26 -5.13 13.21 7.54
CA HIS A 26 -5.96 13.59 8.67
C HIS A 26 -5.89 15.10 8.95
N GLU A 27 -4.69 15.68 8.98
CA GLU A 27 -4.47 17.12 9.16
C GLU A 27 -5.11 17.96 8.04
N GLN A 28 -5.14 17.42 6.82
CA GLN A 28 -5.84 18.01 5.67
C GLN A 28 -7.37 17.90 5.73
N GLY A 29 -7.91 17.22 6.74
CA GLY A 29 -9.34 17.11 7.04
C GLY A 29 -10.07 15.93 6.37
N TYR A 30 -9.34 14.93 5.88
CA TYR A 30 -9.94 13.69 5.34
C TYR A 30 -10.42 12.75 6.45
N ASP A 31 -11.47 11.98 6.17
CA ASP A 31 -11.86 10.84 7.01
C ASP A 31 -10.94 9.65 6.73
N VAL A 32 -9.90 9.48 7.55
CA VAL A 32 -8.87 8.48 7.35
C VAL A 32 -9.27 7.14 7.96
N VAL A 33 -9.10 6.08 7.17
CA VAL A 33 -9.20 4.68 7.61
C VAL A 33 -7.92 3.96 7.21
N GLY A 34 -7.26 3.31 8.16
CA GLY A 34 -6.05 2.52 7.88
C GLY A 34 -6.37 1.07 7.55
N ILE A 35 -5.57 0.44 6.70
CA ILE A 35 -5.60 -1.01 6.47
C ILE A 35 -4.20 -1.60 6.34
N THR A 36 -3.95 -2.72 7.02
CA THR A 36 -2.74 -3.53 6.85
C THR A 36 -3.04 -4.84 6.13
N MET A 37 -2.22 -5.18 5.13
CA MET A 37 -2.29 -6.43 4.38
C MET A 37 -1.17 -7.36 4.85
N ARG A 38 -1.50 -8.55 5.34
CA ARG A 38 -0.51 -9.60 5.59
C ARG A 38 -0.29 -10.42 4.33
N LEU A 39 0.93 -10.37 3.80
CA LEU A 39 1.30 -11.06 2.57
C LEU A 39 2.05 -12.37 2.81
N PHE A 40 2.69 -12.52 3.97
CA PHE A 40 3.51 -13.69 4.25
C PHE A 40 3.23 -14.22 5.66
N ASP A 41 3.28 -15.54 5.79
CA ASP A 41 3.23 -16.22 7.07
C ASP A 41 4.65 -16.63 7.42
N ASN A 42 5.22 -16.09 8.50
CA ASN A 42 6.61 -16.37 8.85
C ASN A 42 6.69 -17.70 9.61
N PRO A 43 7.18 -18.81 9.01
CA PRO A 43 7.35 -20.07 9.72
C PRO A 43 8.61 -20.06 10.59
N PHE A 44 9.50 -19.08 10.42
CA PHE A 44 10.75 -18.97 11.18
C PHE A 44 10.55 -18.11 12.43
N LYS A 45 9.77 -18.60 13.38
CA LYS A 45 9.70 -18.04 14.75
C LYS A 45 11.02 -18.19 15.55
N ASN A 46 11.99 -18.96 15.04
CA ASN A 46 13.18 -19.41 15.78
C ASN A 46 14.53 -19.07 15.13
N SER A 47 14.61 -18.19 14.12
CA SER A 47 15.91 -17.78 13.60
C SER A 47 16.25 -16.37 14.11
N ASN A 48 17.34 -16.28 14.89
CA ASN A 48 18.00 -15.04 15.32
C ASN A 48 18.57 -14.27 14.11
N VAL A 49 17.73 -13.90 13.16
CA VAL A 49 18.13 -13.15 11.98
C VAL A 49 17.68 -11.71 12.15
N LEU A 50 18.67 -10.83 12.25
CA LEU A 50 18.63 -9.37 12.39
C LEU A 50 17.82 -8.62 11.29
N ASN A 51 17.02 -9.31 10.48
CA ASN A 51 16.28 -8.73 9.38
C ASN A 51 14.80 -8.55 9.76
N LYS A 52 14.40 -7.30 10.00
CA LYS A 52 12.99 -6.90 10.18
C LYS A 52 12.17 -7.40 8.97
N THR A 53 11.37 -8.43 9.18
CA THR A 53 10.40 -8.89 8.19
C THR A 53 9.17 -7.98 8.22
N CYS A 54 8.80 -7.39 7.08
CA CYS A 54 7.71 -6.41 6.85
C CYS A 54 6.27 -6.94 7.06
N CYS A 55 6.09 -7.91 7.95
CA CYS A 55 4.82 -8.57 8.28
C CYS A 55 4.84 -9.08 9.73
N SER A 56 5.62 -8.43 10.60
CA SER A 56 5.67 -8.78 12.02
C SER A 56 4.37 -8.35 12.72
N LEU A 57 4.07 -8.98 13.86
CA LEU A 57 2.99 -8.51 14.74
C LEU A 57 3.26 -7.07 15.21
N ASP A 58 4.54 -6.68 15.30
CA ASP A 58 4.95 -5.34 15.68
C ASP A 58 4.56 -4.32 14.60
N ASP A 59 4.80 -4.61 13.32
CA ASP A 59 4.42 -3.72 12.21
C ASP A 59 2.89 -3.46 12.17
N VAL A 60 2.09 -4.51 12.40
CA VAL A 60 0.62 -4.39 12.48
C VAL A 60 0.22 -3.54 13.69
N ASN A 61 0.89 -3.74 14.83
CA ASN A 61 0.64 -2.95 16.03
C ASN A 61 1.05 -1.49 15.85
N ASP A 62 2.15 -1.21 15.17
CA ASP A 62 2.60 0.16 14.91
C ASP A 62 1.69 0.87 13.93
N ALA A 63 1.22 0.20 12.88
CA ALA A 63 0.15 0.71 12.01
C ALA A 63 -1.12 1.06 12.81
N ARG A 64 -1.56 0.15 13.69
CA ARG A 64 -2.74 0.36 14.55
C ARG A 64 -2.55 1.52 15.52
N LYS A 65 -1.37 1.64 16.16
CA LYS A 65 -1.04 2.75 17.06
C LYS A 65 -1.07 4.08 16.30
N THR A 66 -0.48 4.16 15.12
CA THR A 66 -0.52 5.36 14.28
C THR A 66 -1.96 5.77 13.98
N CYS A 67 -2.82 4.83 13.56
CA CYS A 67 -4.24 5.13 13.34
C CYS A 67 -4.93 5.62 14.63
N SER A 68 -4.61 5.02 15.78
CA SER A 68 -5.16 5.42 17.07
C SER A 68 -4.81 6.87 17.46
N VAL A 69 -3.60 7.34 17.12
CA VAL A 69 -3.17 8.72 17.42
C VAL A 69 -4.08 9.75 16.73
N ILE A 70 -4.52 9.46 15.50
CA ILE A 70 -5.40 10.33 14.71
C ILE A 70 -6.90 9.96 14.83
N GLY A 71 -7.25 9.03 15.74
CA GLY A 71 -8.63 8.57 15.93
C GLY A 71 -9.21 7.77 14.76
N ALA A 72 -8.37 7.26 13.86
CA ALA A 72 -8.77 6.48 12.68
C ALA A 72 -9.01 5.02 13.04
N ARG A 73 -9.98 4.39 12.36
CA ARG A 73 -10.15 2.93 12.40
C ARG A 73 -9.02 2.25 11.64
N HIS A 74 -8.59 1.10 12.12
CA HIS A 74 -7.58 0.27 11.48
C HIS A 74 -8.15 -1.13 11.19
N TYR A 75 -8.04 -1.54 9.93
CA TYR A 75 -8.46 -2.86 9.47
C TYR A 75 -7.24 -3.71 9.13
N TYR A 76 -7.49 -5.01 9.08
CA TYR A 76 -6.48 -6.00 8.75
C TYR A 76 -7.07 -6.97 7.73
N THR A 77 -6.28 -7.33 6.71
CA THR A 77 -6.65 -8.36 5.73
C THR A 77 -5.52 -9.37 5.57
N ASN A 78 -5.90 -10.65 5.55
CA ASN A 78 -4.97 -11.75 5.31
C ASN A 78 -4.97 -12.07 3.82
N MET A 79 -3.80 -11.97 3.20
CA MET A 79 -3.59 -12.20 1.76
C MET A 79 -2.45 -13.20 1.50
N VAL A 80 -2.11 -14.03 2.49
CA VAL A 80 -0.99 -14.97 2.38
C VAL A 80 -1.17 -15.92 1.19
N ASP A 81 -2.36 -16.52 1.05
CA ASP A 81 -2.62 -17.48 -0.04
C ASP A 81 -2.65 -16.79 -1.41
N ASP A 82 -3.27 -15.62 -1.50
CA ASP A 82 -3.27 -14.79 -2.71
C ASP A 82 -1.83 -14.43 -3.12
N PHE A 83 -1.00 -14.02 -2.17
CA PHE A 83 0.39 -13.64 -2.43
C PHE A 83 1.22 -14.82 -2.89
N LYS A 84 1.04 -15.97 -2.23
CA LYS A 84 1.69 -17.22 -2.65
C LYS A 84 1.32 -17.57 -4.09
N ASN A 85 0.02 -17.58 -4.41
CA ASN A 85 -0.48 -18.04 -5.70
C ASN A 85 -0.18 -17.06 -6.84
N LYS A 86 -0.38 -15.75 -6.62
CA LYS A 86 -0.30 -14.73 -7.67
C LYS A 86 1.09 -14.14 -7.84
N VAL A 87 1.94 -14.18 -6.80
CA VAL A 87 3.27 -13.55 -6.81
C VAL A 87 4.37 -14.60 -6.66
N MET A 88 4.37 -15.39 -5.57
CA MET A 88 5.50 -16.27 -5.25
C MET A 88 5.64 -17.44 -6.23
N ASN A 89 4.55 -18.11 -6.60
CA ASN A 89 4.61 -19.22 -7.57
C ASN A 89 5.18 -18.77 -8.91
N LYS A 90 4.77 -17.59 -9.39
CA LYS A 90 5.32 -16.98 -10.61
C LYS A 90 6.80 -16.66 -10.42
N PHE A 91 7.16 -16.01 -9.32
CA PHE A 91 8.54 -15.68 -8.99
C PHE A 91 9.47 -16.91 -9.05
N VAL A 92 9.10 -18.00 -8.37
CA VAL A 92 9.87 -19.26 -8.36
C VAL A 92 9.98 -19.85 -9.77
N ASN A 93 8.86 -19.92 -10.51
CA ASN A 93 8.84 -20.45 -11.87
C ASN A 93 9.72 -19.66 -12.85
N GLU A 94 9.79 -18.34 -12.71
CA GLU A 94 10.66 -17.50 -13.56
C GLU A 94 12.15 -17.75 -13.27
N TYR A 95 12.51 -17.92 -11.99
CA TYR A 95 13.88 -18.32 -11.63
C TYR A 95 14.24 -19.72 -12.15
N GLN A 96 13.32 -20.68 -12.09
CA GLN A 96 13.53 -22.02 -12.66
C GLN A 96 13.81 -21.98 -14.17
N LYS A 97 13.37 -20.92 -14.86
CA LYS A 97 13.63 -20.69 -16.29
C LYS A 97 14.87 -19.83 -16.55
N GLY A 98 15.68 -19.55 -15.53
CA GLY A 98 16.89 -18.73 -15.64
C GLY A 98 16.63 -17.23 -15.85
N ARG A 99 15.43 -16.73 -15.50
CA ARG A 99 15.10 -15.30 -15.56
C ARG A 99 15.17 -14.65 -14.19
N THR A 100 15.30 -13.33 -14.17
CA THR A 100 15.27 -12.51 -12.94
C THR A 100 13.95 -11.75 -12.85
N PRO A 101 12.91 -12.31 -12.20
CA PRO A 101 11.62 -11.65 -12.03
C PRO A 101 11.66 -10.49 -11.02
N HIS A 102 10.79 -9.50 -11.20
CA HIS A 102 10.57 -8.42 -10.23
C HIS A 102 9.23 -8.64 -9.49
N PRO A 103 9.22 -9.23 -8.28
CA PRO A 103 7.99 -9.63 -7.59
C PRO A 103 7.12 -8.44 -7.17
N CYS A 104 7.73 -7.30 -6.82
CA CYS A 104 6.96 -6.11 -6.41
C CYS A 104 6.06 -5.58 -7.52
N LEU A 105 6.47 -5.66 -8.79
CA LEU A 105 5.62 -5.28 -9.92
C LEU A 105 4.38 -6.17 -10.00
N SER A 106 4.56 -7.49 -9.85
CA SER A 106 3.45 -8.43 -9.82
C SER A 106 2.57 -8.17 -8.60
N CYS A 107 3.15 -7.96 -7.42
CA CYS A 107 2.41 -7.69 -6.19
C CYS A 107 1.57 -6.41 -6.26
N ASN A 108 2.13 -5.31 -6.77
CA ASN A 108 1.37 -4.06 -6.93
C ASN A 108 0.25 -4.25 -7.95
N HIS A 109 0.56 -4.84 -9.10
CA HIS A 109 -0.39 -4.99 -10.19
C HIS A 109 -1.57 -5.92 -9.87
N SER A 110 -1.29 -7.17 -9.46
CA SER A 110 -2.28 -8.25 -9.42
C SER A 110 -2.86 -8.55 -8.04
N LEU A 111 -2.44 -7.82 -7.02
CA LEU A 111 -2.80 -8.13 -5.63
C LEU A 111 -3.09 -6.90 -4.80
N LYS A 112 -2.09 -6.04 -4.60
CA LYS A 112 -2.15 -4.95 -3.60
C LYS A 112 -3.20 -3.91 -3.98
N PHE A 113 -3.10 -3.34 -5.18
CA PHE A 113 -4.06 -2.31 -5.59
C PHE A 113 -5.46 -2.90 -5.75
N ASP A 114 -5.63 -4.05 -6.40
CA ASP A 114 -6.96 -4.66 -6.55
C ASP A 114 -7.66 -4.90 -5.20
N SER A 115 -6.94 -5.45 -4.22
CA SER A 115 -7.49 -5.64 -2.88
C SER A 115 -7.81 -4.32 -2.17
N LEU A 116 -6.93 -3.32 -2.29
CA LEU A 116 -7.18 -1.99 -1.73
C LEU A 116 -8.40 -1.32 -2.36
N PHE A 117 -8.58 -1.41 -3.68
CA PHE A 117 -9.72 -0.85 -4.39
C PHE A 117 -11.03 -1.52 -3.98
N ASN A 118 -11.07 -2.85 -3.96
CA ASN A 118 -12.24 -3.57 -3.49
C ASN A 118 -12.58 -3.19 -2.04
N LYS A 119 -11.57 -3.10 -1.17
CA LYS A 119 -11.79 -2.74 0.23
C LYS A 119 -12.18 -1.29 0.43
N ALA A 120 -11.68 -0.38 -0.41
CA ALA A 120 -12.10 1.00 -0.43
C ALA A 120 -13.58 1.11 -0.79
N ASP A 121 -14.03 0.37 -1.80
CA ASP A 121 -15.44 0.35 -2.21
C ASP A 121 -16.35 -0.20 -1.09
N GLU A 122 -15.97 -1.31 -0.45
CA GLU A 122 -16.70 -1.87 0.72
C GLU A 122 -16.82 -0.87 1.89
N LEU A 123 -15.80 -0.05 2.10
CA LEU A 123 -15.73 0.91 3.20
C LEU A 123 -16.26 2.30 2.83
N GLY A 124 -16.71 2.50 1.58
CA GLY A 124 -17.15 3.79 1.06
C GLY A 124 -16.02 4.84 1.03
N ALA A 125 -14.79 4.41 0.81
CA ALA A 125 -13.63 5.28 0.64
C ALA A 125 -13.50 5.72 -0.83
N GLU A 126 -13.58 7.03 -1.04
CA GLU A 126 -13.46 7.62 -2.38
C GLU A 126 -12.02 7.49 -2.91
N TYR A 127 -11.05 7.70 -2.02
CA TYR A 127 -9.63 7.67 -2.35
C TYR A 127 -8.88 6.57 -1.61
N ILE A 128 -7.72 6.21 -2.17
CA ILE A 128 -6.74 5.31 -1.57
C ILE A 128 -5.42 6.05 -1.48
N ALA A 129 -4.74 5.93 -0.36
CA ALA A 129 -3.41 6.47 -0.17
C ALA A 129 -2.41 5.38 0.20
N THR A 130 -1.15 5.60 -0.18
CA THR A 130 -0.04 4.73 0.20
C THR A 130 1.19 5.59 0.47
N GLY A 131 2.16 5.09 1.23
CA GLY A 131 3.44 5.79 1.43
C GLY A 131 4.41 5.70 0.24
N HIS A 132 3.92 5.57 -1.00
CA HIS A 132 4.80 5.55 -2.15
C HIS A 132 5.30 6.96 -2.47
N HIS A 133 6.60 7.10 -2.69
CA HIS A 133 7.20 8.35 -3.14
C HIS A 133 7.00 8.47 -4.66
N ALA A 134 5.89 9.08 -5.06
CA ALA A 134 5.54 9.42 -6.44
C ALA A 134 4.54 10.57 -6.44
N LYS A 135 4.18 11.08 -7.62
CA LYS A 135 3.12 12.09 -7.75
C LYS A 135 2.09 11.63 -8.76
N ILE A 136 0.82 11.94 -8.52
CA ILE A 136 -0.23 11.86 -9.53
C ILE A 136 -0.56 13.29 -9.96
N THR A 137 -0.47 13.56 -11.26
CA THR A 137 -0.85 14.85 -11.85
C THR A 137 -1.93 14.67 -12.90
N GLU A 138 -2.85 15.62 -12.99
CA GLU A 138 -3.84 15.65 -14.05
C GLU A 138 -3.39 16.63 -15.15
N LYS A 139 -3.30 16.14 -16.39
CA LYS A 139 -3.01 16.95 -17.58
C LYS A 139 -3.98 16.55 -18.68
N ASN A 140 -4.70 17.52 -19.24
CA ASN A 140 -5.68 17.31 -20.32
C ASN A 140 -6.73 16.22 -20.00
N GLY A 141 -7.23 16.18 -18.76
CA GLY A 141 -8.21 15.19 -18.31
C GLY A 141 -7.67 13.77 -18.13
N LYS A 142 -6.34 13.59 -18.15
CA LYS A 142 -5.68 12.31 -17.90
C LYS A 142 -4.77 12.39 -16.67
N PHE A 143 -4.79 11.34 -15.87
CA PHE A 143 -3.94 11.17 -14.71
C PHE A 143 -2.61 10.55 -15.12
N ASN A 144 -1.50 11.14 -14.68
CA ASN A 144 -0.14 10.72 -14.98
C ASN A 144 0.58 10.39 -13.69
N VAL A 145 1.39 9.34 -13.70
CA VAL A 145 2.37 9.08 -12.64
C VAL A 145 3.63 9.88 -12.98
N GLU A 146 4.01 10.79 -12.10
CA GLU A 146 5.24 11.57 -12.17
C GLU A 146 6.21 11.14 -11.06
N LYS A 147 7.50 11.45 -11.29
CA LYS A 147 8.55 11.16 -10.31
C LYS A 147 8.32 11.92 -9.02
N ALA A 148 8.77 11.34 -7.91
CA ALA A 148 8.91 12.05 -6.64
C ALA A 148 9.80 13.29 -6.78
N LEU A 149 9.68 14.22 -5.84
CA LEU A 149 10.57 15.39 -5.78
C LEU A 149 12.02 14.96 -5.55
N ASP A 150 12.24 13.99 -4.66
CA ASP A 150 13.54 13.36 -4.45
C ASP A 150 13.71 12.15 -5.40
N ASN A 151 14.54 12.34 -6.42
CA ASN A 151 14.83 11.30 -7.41
C ASN A 151 15.50 10.05 -6.79
N ASN A 152 16.20 10.16 -5.66
CA ASN A 152 16.85 9.02 -5.01
C ASN A 152 15.86 8.14 -4.23
N LYS A 153 14.65 8.64 -3.99
CA LYS A 153 13.57 7.93 -3.30
C LYS A 153 12.39 7.62 -4.22
N ASP A 154 12.48 7.99 -5.49
CA ASP A 154 11.39 7.80 -6.45
C ASP A 154 10.97 6.34 -6.57
N GLN A 155 9.66 6.11 -6.46
CA GLN A 155 9.02 4.81 -6.57
C GLN A 155 8.02 4.77 -7.73
N SER A 156 8.00 5.79 -8.60
CA SER A 156 7.13 5.82 -9.80
C SER A 156 7.28 4.57 -10.68
N TYR A 157 8.50 3.99 -10.72
CA TYR A 157 8.79 2.77 -11.48
C TYR A 157 7.87 1.61 -11.12
N VAL A 158 7.46 1.43 -9.85
CA VAL A 158 6.62 0.27 -9.47
C VAL A 158 5.12 0.48 -9.68
N LEU A 159 4.74 1.62 -10.25
CA LEU A 159 3.36 2.07 -10.43
C LEU A 159 2.91 2.09 -11.90
N PHE A 160 3.80 1.78 -12.86
CA PHE A 160 3.52 1.91 -14.30
C PHE A 160 2.34 1.05 -14.80
N THR A 161 1.97 0.01 -14.05
CA THR A 161 0.87 -0.90 -14.44
C THR A 161 -0.52 -0.37 -14.08
N LEU A 162 -0.62 0.81 -13.48
CA LEU A 162 -1.89 1.40 -13.06
C LEU A 162 -2.61 2.08 -14.22
N ASN A 163 -3.93 1.87 -14.31
CA ASN A 163 -4.78 2.49 -15.32
C ASN A 163 -5.44 3.77 -14.80
N GLN A 164 -6.07 4.53 -15.69
CA GLN A 164 -6.70 5.83 -15.36
C GLN A 164 -7.76 5.71 -14.26
N GLU A 165 -8.55 4.63 -14.27
CA GLU A 165 -9.59 4.37 -13.27
C GLU A 165 -9.04 4.22 -11.86
N LYS A 166 -7.84 3.65 -11.71
CA LYS A 166 -7.14 3.56 -10.43
C LYS A 166 -6.45 4.87 -10.09
N LEU A 167 -5.74 5.47 -11.06
CA LEU A 167 -4.95 6.70 -10.84
C LEU A 167 -5.81 7.87 -10.34
N LYS A 168 -7.04 8.02 -10.85
CA LYS A 168 -7.95 9.10 -10.43
C LYS A 168 -8.33 9.08 -8.95
N ARG A 169 -8.17 7.92 -8.29
CA ARG A 169 -8.53 7.67 -6.88
C ARG A 169 -7.30 7.57 -5.98
N LEU A 170 -6.08 7.71 -6.50
CA LEU A 170 -4.86 7.54 -5.73
C LEU A 170 -4.29 8.86 -5.23
N LEU A 171 -3.84 8.84 -3.98
CA LEU A 171 -3.13 9.92 -3.30
C LEU A 171 -1.76 9.43 -2.83
N PHE A 172 -0.72 10.25 -3.02
CA PHE A 172 0.66 10.02 -2.57
C PHE A 172 1.19 11.27 -1.86
#